data_AF-A0A7S1T7P3-F1
#
_entry.id   AF-A0A7S1T7P3-F1
#
_cell.length_a   1.000
_cell.length_b   1.000
_cell.length_c   1.000
_cell.angle_alpha   90.00
_cell.angle_beta   90.00
_cell.angle_gamma   90.00
#
_symmetry.space_group_name_H-M   'P 1'
#
loop_
_entity.id
_entity.type
_entity.pdbx_description
1 polymer ?
#
loop_
_entity_poly.entity_id
_entity_poly.type
_entity_poly.pdbx_seq_one_letter_code
_entity_poly.pdbx_strand_id
1 'polypeptide(L)'
;QMQDTFRADKGSLLKLSCGLAQLGNASGLSEVFFKEPNRLHAEVLTTSTGAIRINHQYEQGTADSWYPEYQLHGADFVQAGIALKNKTLIQRGLFVLDWACKRLEPLDAFEDAGADARHSITFFFEAAARTALLLNSAGQCAEYVERTMMPLL
;
A
#
# COMPACT_ATOMS: atom_id res chain seq x y z
N GLN A 1 -7.50 0.18 -45.11
CA GLN A 1 -7.98 -0.82 -44.14
C GLN A 1 -7.93 -0.17 -42.77
N MET A 2 -9.12 -0.04 -42.18
CA MET A 2 -9.45 0.62 -40.93
C MET A 2 -9.99 -0.50 -40.04
N GLN A 3 -9.43 -0.66 -38.83
CA GLN A 3 -9.82 -1.51 -37.67
C GLN A 3 -8.49 -1.82 -36.94
N ASP A 4 -8.26 -1.58 -35.65
CA ASP A 4 -9.19 -1.46 -34.52
C ASP A 4 -8.75 -0.41 -33.50
N THR A 5 -9.77 0.27 -33.01
CA THR A 5 -9.78 1.22 -31.90
C THR A 5 -9.42 0.54 -30.57
N PHE A 6 -8.26 0.86 -30.01
CA PHE A 6 -7.94 0.56 -28.61
C PHE A 6 -8.67 1.58 -27.72
N ARG A 7 -9.87 1.21 -27.28
CA ARG A 7 -10.61 1.91 -26.22
C ARG A 7 -10.70 0.99 -25.02
N ALA A 8 -9.83 1.23 -24.05
CA ALA A 8 -10.03 0.85 -22.66
C ALA A 8 -9.47 1.99 -21.80
N ASP A 9 -10.34 2.96 -21.58
CA ASP A 9 -10.25 3.93 -20.50
C ASP A 9 -10.61 3.23 -19.19
N LYS A 10 -9.68 3.27 -18.22
CA LYS A 10 -9.80 3.14 -16.75
C LYS A 10 -8.39 3.08 -16.16
N GLY A 11 -7.86 4.25 -15.81
CA GLY A 11 -6.48 4.48 -15.41
C GLY A 11 -6.01 3.75 -14.14
N SER A 12 -4.69 3.57 -14.09
CA SER A 12 -3.85 3.35 -12.89
C SER A 12 -3.75 1.93 -12.26
N LEU A 13 -3.84 0.84 -13.03
CA LEU A 13 -3.33 -0.48 -12.60
C LEU A 13 -1.97 -0.86 -13.21
N LEU A 14 -1.33 0.06 -13.95
CA LEU A 14 -0.07 -0.20 -14.62
C LEU A 14 1.13 0.01 -13.67
N LYS A 15 1.72 -1.14 -13.28
CA LYS A 15 3.14 -1.37 -12.89
C LYS A 15 3.50 -1.49 -11.40
N LEU A 16 2.77 -2.28 -10.61
CA LEU A 16 3.31 -2.90 -9.38
C LEU A 16 3.83 -4.32 -9.68
N SER A 17 4.92 -4.43 -10.46
CA SER A 17 5.55 -5.73 -10.74
C SER A 17 6.67 -6.00 -9.73
N CYS A 18 6.37 -6.80 -8.70
CA CYS A 18 7.37 -7.30 -7.77
C CYS A 18 7.69 -8.78 -8.01
N GLY A 19 8.96 -9.07 -8.29
CA GLY A 19 9.51 -10.43 -8.25
C GLY A 19 9.68 -10.93 -6.81
N LEU A 20 9.74 -12.25 -6.62
CA LEU A 20 9.84 -12.89 -5.30
C LEU A 20 11.22 -13.51 -5.11
N ALA A 21 11.93 -13.11 -4.05
CA ALA A 21 13.09 -13.85 -3.53
C ALA A 21 12.69 -14.69 -2.31
N GLN A 22 13.38 -15.81 -2.11
CA GLN A 22 13.10 -16.78 -1.04
C GLN A 22 13.66 -16.28 0.29
N LEU A 23 12.81 -16.27 1.32
CA LEU A 23 13.20 -15.96 2.70
C LEU A 23 13.48 -17.22 3.53
N GLY A 24 14.49 -17.11 4.40
CA GLY A 24 14.79 -18.07 5.46
C GLY A 24 13.77 -18.00 6.60
N ASN A 25 13.37 -19.16 7.12
CA ASN A 25 12.24 -19.35 8.03
C ASN A 25 12.45 -18.73 9.43
N ALA A 26 11.49 -17.93 9.88
CA ALA A 26 11.11 -17.82 11.29
C ALA A 26 9.76 -18.55 11.48
N SER A 27 9.79 -19.89 11.38
CA SER A 27 8.60 -20.73 11.36
C SER A 27 7.95 -20.82 12.75
N GLY A 28 6.74 -20.28 12.90
CA GLY A 28 5.89 -20.46 14.08
C GLY A 28 5.09 -19.21 14.47
N LEU A 29 5.73 -18.04 14.56
CA LEU A 29 5.04 -16.79 14.93
C LEU A 29 4.16 -16.26 13.80
N SER A 30 4.57 -16.44 12.55
CA SER A 30 3.77 -16.07 11.37
C SER A 30 2.44 -16.83 11.30
N GLU A 31 2.44 -18.12 11.68
CA GLU A 31 1.23 -18.94 11.72
C GLU A 31 0.25 -18.51 12.83
N VAL A 32 0.73 -17.90 13.92
CA VAL A 32 -0.13 -17.41 15.01
C VAL A 32 -0.68 -16.03 14.68
N PHE A 33 0.16 -15.09 14.25
CA PHE A 33 -0.26 -13.71 13.98
C PHE A 33 -1.05 -13.57 12.67
N PHE A 34 -0.79 -14.42 11.67
CA PHE A 34 -1.41 -14.32 10.35
C PHE A 34 -2.28 -15.54 10.00
N LYS A 35 -2.75 -16.30 11.01
CA LYS A 35 -3.60 -17.49 10.81
C LYS A 35 -4.89 -17.21 10.06
N GLU A 36 -5.46 -16.02 10.28
CA GLU A 36 -6.66 -15.56 9.62
C GLU A 36 -6.37 -14.25 8.88
N PRO A 37 -5.69 -14.29 7.72
CA PRO A 37 -5.37 -13.08 6.96
C PRO A 37 -6.64 -12.37 6.47
N ASN A 38 -7.78 -13.06 6.39
CA ASN A 38 -9.09 -12.44 6.12
C ASN A 38 -9.63 -11.61 7.30
N ARG A 39 -9.08 -11.76 8.52
CA ARG A 39 -9.33 -10.82 9.63
C ARG A 39 -8.49 -9.56 9.51
N LEU A 40 -7.40 -9.61 8.75
CA LEU A 40 -6.77 -8.38 8.30
C LEU A 40 -7.77 -7.77 7.31
N HIS A 41 -8.32 -6.63 7.72
CA HIS A 41 -9.21 -5.72 7.00
C HIS A 41 -9.66 -6.17 5.59
N ALA A 42 -10.88 -6.71 5.48
CA ALA A 42 -11.47 -7.13 4.19
C ALA A 42 -11.46 -6.01 3.13
N GLU A 43 -11.49 -4.76 3.58
CA GLU A 43 -11.38 -3.58 2.74
C GLU A 43 -10.05 -3.50 1.97
N VAL A 44 -8.92 -3.87 2.60
CA VAL A 44 -7.61 -3.90 1.91
C VAL A 44 -7.57 -4.92 0.79
N LEU A 45 -8.23 -6.07 0.96
CA LEU A 45 -8.28 -7.12 -0.05
C LEU A 45 -9.17 -6.74 -1.24
N THR A 46 -10.15 -5.88 -1.01
CA THR A 46 -11.24 -5.60 -1.96
C THR A 46 -11.22 -4.18 -2.53
N THR A 47 -10.41 -3.27 -1.96
CA THR A 47 -10.29 -1.90 -2.44
C THR A 47 -9.90 -1.86 -3.92
N SER A 48 -10.64 -1.04 -4.67
CA SER A 48 -10.43 -0.82 -6.10
C SER A 48 -9.51 0.37 -6.39
N THR A 49 -9.29 1.24 -5.41
CA THR A 49 -8.48 2.47 -5.55
C THR A 49 -7.22 2.46 -4.70
N GLY A 50 -7.11 1.56 -3.71
CA GLY A 50 -6.07 1.61 -2.68
C GLY A 50 -6.50 2.48 -1.48
N ALA A 51 -7.56 3.27 -1.62
CA ALA A 51 -8.17 3.97 -0.51
C ALA A 51 -8.87 2.98 0.43
N ILE A 52 -8.69 3.16 1.73
CA ILE A 52 -9.43 2.40 2.75
C ILE A 52 -10.01 3.31 3.83
N ARG A 53 -11.05 2.84 4.51
CA ARG A 53 -11.82 3.53 5.55
C ARG A 53 -12.33 4.88 5.05
N ILE A 54 -12.13 5.95 5.83
CA ILE A 54 -12.57 7.29 5.45
C ILE A 54 -11.93 7.78 4.14
N ASN A 55 -10.76 7.26 3.75
CA ASN A 55 -10.14 7.63 2.48
C ASN A 55 -10.94 7.11 1.29
N HIS A 56 -11.71 6.04 1.46
CA HIS A 56 -12.66 5.60 0.44
C HIS A 56 -13.80 6.61 0.25
N GLN A 57 -14.27 7.21 1.34
CA GLN A 57 -15.28 8.28 1.29
C GLN A 57 -14.71 9.55 0.64
N TYR A 58 -13.43 9.87 0.90
CA TYR A 58 -12.72 10.96 0.24
C TYR A 58 -12.61 10.75 -1.27
N GLU A 59 -12.24 9.56 -1.73
CA GLU A 59 -12.25 9.21 -3.17
C GLU A 59 -13.63 9.36 -3.82
N GLN A 60 -14.69 9.11 -3.05
CA GLN A 60 -16.08 9.25 -3.52
C GLN A 60 -16.59 10.69 -3.47
N GLY A 61 -15.81 11.66 -2.97
CA GLY A 61 -16.24 13.03 -2.76
C GLY A 61 -17.30 13.18 -1.65
N THR A 62 -17.36 12.22 -0.72
CA THR A 62 -18.29 12.22 0.42
C THR A 62 -17.64 12.59 1.75
N ALA A 63 -16.31 12.70 1.76
CA ALA A 63 -15.54 13.29 2.85
C ALA A 63 -14.66 14.41 2.31
N ASP A 64 -14.60 15.53 3.02
CA ASP A 64 -13.83 16.72 2.62
C ASP A 64 -12.33 16.59 2.90
N SER A 65 -11.93 15.55 3.64
CA SER A 65 -10.56 15.33 4.09
C SER A 65 -10.16 13.87 3.98
N TRP A 66 -8.86 13.66 3.88
CA TRP A 66 -8.24 12.35 3.87
C TRP A 66 -7.21 12.23 4.99
N TYR A 67 -6.95 11.00 5.41
CA TYR A 67 -6.16 10.68 6.58
C TYR A 67 -5.14 9.58 6.22
N PRO A 68 -3.87 9.92 6.01
CA PRO A 68 -2.85 8.96 5.55
C PRO A 68 -2.63 7.81 6.54
N GLU A 69 -2.90 8.02 7.84
CA GLU A 69 -2.78 6.99 8.87
C GLU A 69 -3.57 5.73 8.54
N TYR A 70 -4.76 5.83 7.94
CA TYR A 70 -5.51 4.61 7.64
C TYR A 70 -4.78 3.71 6.65
N GLN A 71 -3.90 4.26 5.81
CA GLN A 71 -3.11 3.47 4.87
C GLN A 71 -1.96 2.70 5.54
N LEU A 72 -1.67 2.93 6.83
CA LEU A 72 -0.68 2.16 7.59
C LEU A 72 -0.98 0.66 7.56
N HIS A 73 -2.26 0.26 7.44
CA HIS A 73 -2.66 -1.13 7.32
C HIS A 73 -2.09 -1.82 6.06
N GLY A 74 -1.69 -1.08 5.03
CA GLY A 74 -1.00 -1.64 3.88
C GLY A 74 0.31 -2.32 4.28
N ALA A 75 1.03 -1.77 5.27
CA ALA A 75 2.26 -2.37 5.79
C ALA A 75 2.02 -3.72 6.49
N ASP A 76 0.91 -3.85 7.23
CA ASP A 76 0.54 -5.10 7.89
C ASP A 76 0.30 -6.22 6.87
N PHE A 77 -0.31 -5.87 5.72
CA PHE A 77 -0.54 -6.79 4.61
C PHE A 77 0.74 -7.18 3.87
N VAL A 78 1.67 -6.24 3.68
CA VAL A 78 2.99 -6.57 3.14
C VAL A 78 3.73 -7.53 4.07
N GLN A 79 3.74 -7.24 5.38
CA GLN A 79 4.36 -8.11 6.39
C GLN A 79 3.73 -9.50 6.39
N ALA A 80 2.39 -9.59 6.40
CA ALA A 80 1.67 -10.86 6.33
C ALA A 80 1.99 -11.62 5.03
N GLY A 81 2.02 -10.92 3.90
CA GLY A 81 2.34 -11.50 2.60
C GLY A 81 3.76 -12.05 2.52
N ILE A 82 4.73 -11.33 3.11
CA ILE A 82 6.11 -11.81 3.24
C ILE A 82 6.15 -13.07 4.12
N ALA A 83 5.54 -13.02 5.30
CA ALA A 83 5.54 -14.12 6.26
C ALA A 83 4.85 -15.39 5.73
N LEU A 84 3.79 -15.24 4.95
CA LEU A 84 3.00 -16.33 4.36
C LEU A 84 3.41 -16.69 2.92
N LYS A 85 4.43 -16.03 2.36
CA LYS A 85 4.83 -16.15 0.94
C LYS A 85 3.65 -15.91 -0.03
N ASN A 86 2.75 -15.00 0.33
CA ASN A 86 1.53 -14.70 -0.42
C ASN A 86 1.66 -13.36 -1.18
N LYS A 87 1.90 -13.49 -2.50
CA LYS A 87 2.02 -12.35 -3.43
C LYS A 87 0.82 -11.41 -3.41
N THR A 88 -0.38 -11.95 -3.31
CA THR A 88 -1.61 -11.16 -3.34
C THR A 88 -1.67 -10.21 -2.15
N LEU A 89 -1.28 -10.67 -0.96
CA LEU A 89 -1.23 -9.81 0.22
C LEU A 89 -0.19 -8.70 0.08
N ILE A 90 0.99 -9.02 -0.46
CA ILE A 90 2.03 -8.01 -0.72
C ILE A 90 1.51 -6.96 -1.70
N GLN A 91 0.95 -7.38 -2.83
CA GLN A 91 0.43 -6.48 -3.84
C GLN A 91 -0.72 -5.60 -3.32
N ARG A 92 -1.64 -6.17 -2.54
CA ARG A 92 -2.74 -5.41 -1.93
C ARG A 92 -2.23 -4.41 -0.90
N GLY A 93 -1.28 -4.81 -0.05
CA GLY A 93 -0.64 -3.90 0.89
C GLY A 93 0.08 -2.75 0.20
N LEU A 94 0.81 -3.02 -0.87
CA LEU A 94 1.48 -1.97 -1.66
C LEU A 94 0.49 -1.06 -2.38
N PHE A 95 -0.62 -1.59 -2.89
CA PHE A 95 -1.65 -0.78 -3.54
C PHE A 95 -2.29 0.23 -2.57
N VAL A 96 -2.44 -0.17 -1.31
CA VAL A 96 -2.94 0.69 -0.22
C VAL A 96 -1.91 1.78 0.14
N LEU A 97 -0.62 1.43 0.24
CA LEU A 97 0.44 2.41 0.52
C LEU A 97 0.65 3.39 -0.64
N ASP A 98 0.65 2.89 -1.88
CA ASP A 98 0.81 3.68 -3.11
C ASP A 98 -0.24 4.80 -3.22
N TRP A 99 -1.46 4.54 -2.74
CA TRP A 99 -2.53 5.53 -2.69
C TRP A 99 -2.16 6.78 -1.89
N ALA A 100 -1.53 6.60 -0.71
CA ALA A 100 -1.08 7.71 0.12
C ALA A 100 0.20 8.33 -0.43
N CYS A 101 1.15 7.51 -0.93
CA CYS A 101 2.37 8.01 -1.55
C CYS A 101 2.09 9.02 -2.67
N LYS A 102 1.16 8.70 -3.58
CA LYS A 102 0.77 9.59 -4.69
C LYS A 102 0.17 10.91 -4.26
N ARG A 103 -0.47 10.94 -3.09
CA ARG A 103 -1.07 12.18 -2.54
C ARG A 103 -0.08 13.02 -1.77
N LEU A 104 0.98 12.39 -1.26
CA LEU A 104 2.11 13.05 -0.59
C LEU A 104 3.24 13.43 -1.56
N GLU A 105 3.12 13.10 -2.86
CA GLU A 105 4.11 13.43 -3.88
C GLU A 105 4.39 14.94 -3.96
N PRO A 106 3.39 15.83 -3.82
CA PRO A 106 3.66 17.22 -3.43
C PRO A 106 4.00 17.24 -1.93
N LEU A 107 5.26 17.51 -1.57
CA LEU A 107 5.70 17.65 -0.17
C LEU A 107 4.98 18.78 0.57
N ASP A 108 4.24 19.66 -0.11
CA ASP A 108 3.36 20.67 0.48
C ASP A 108 1.95 20.14 0.80
N ALA A 109 1.54 18.99 0.24
CA ALA A 109 0.24 18.35 0.48
C ALA A 109 0.08 17.82 1.92
N PHE A 110 1.10 17.96 2.78
CA PHE A 110 0.99 17.63 4.20
C PHE A 110 -0.08 18.46 4.90
N GLU A 111 -0.30 19.72 4.52
CA GLU A 111 -1.30 20.57 5.17
C GLU A 111 -2.73 20.26 4.73
N ASP A 112 -2.90 19.53 3.62
CA ASP A 112 -4.20 19.14 3.07
C ASP A 112 -4.75 17.84 3.69
N ALA A 113 -3.96 17.16 4.52
CA ALA A 113 -4.30 15.88 5.14
C ALA A 113 -5.11 16.04 6.43
N GLY A 114 -6.36 16.49 6.33
CA GLY A 114 -7.33 16.46 7.43
C GLY A 114 -6.91 17.13 8.75
N ALA A 115 -7.70 16.91 9.80
CA ALA A 115 -7.35 17.37 11.14
C ALA A 115 -6.18 16.54 11.69
N ASP A 116 -5.18 17.21 12.28
CA ASP A 116 -3.96 16.59 12.82
C ASP A 116 -3.09 15.84 11.79
N ALA A 117 -2.97 16.44 10.61
CA ALA A 117 -2.16 15.93 9.51
C ALA A 117 -0.78 15.41 9.94
N ARG A 118 -0.05 16.17 10.77
CA ARG A 118 1.30 15.81 11.22
C ARG A 118 1.33 14.49 12.00
N HIS A 119 0.34 14.24 12.85
CA HIS A 119 0.20 12.98 13.57
C HIS A 119 -0.05 11.82 12.61
N SER A 120 -1.05 11.97 11.72
CA SER A 120 -1.41 10.92 10.77
C SER A 120 -0.29 10.60 9.78
N ILE A 121 0.47 11.61 9.34
CA ILE A 121 1.63 11.47 8.46
C ILE A 121 2.73 10.67 9.17
N THR A 122 2.99 10.93 10.45
CA THR A 122 4.04 10.23 11.20
C THR A 122 3.79 8.71 11.23
N PHE A 123 2.54 8.28 11.44
CA PHE A 123 2.18 6.86 11.36
C PHE A 123 2.36 6.27 9.97
N PHE A 124 1.98 7.02 8.92
CA PHE A 124 2.16 6.56 7.56
C PHE A 124 3.65 6.39 7.20
N PHE A 125 4.50 7.35 7.58
CA PHE A 125 5.94 7.28 7.34
C PHE A 125 6.60 6.11 8.06
N GLU A 126 6.22 5.85 9.32
CA GLU A 126 6.67 4.65 10.04
C GLU A 126 6.31 3.37 9.29
N ALA A 127 5.05 3.25 8.86
CA ALA A 127 4.57 2.09 8.11
C ALA A 127 5.26 1.94 6.74
N ALA A 128 5.50 3.04 6.03
CA ALA A 128 6.21 3.07 4.76
C ALA A 128 7.68 2.65 4.92
N ALA A 129 8.38 3.19 5.92
CA ALA A 129 9.76 2.84 6.24
C ALA A 129 9.89 1.36 6.63
N ARG A 130 9.00 0.87 7.49
CA ARG A 130 8.95 -0.56 7.87
C ARG A 130 8.74 -1.45 6.66
N THR A 131 7.83 -1.07 5.77
CA THR A 131 7.56 -1.80 4.53
C THR A 131 8.77 -1.84 3.61
N ALA A 132 9.43 -0.70 3.39
CA ALA A 132 10.64 -0.61 2.59
C ALA A 132 11.75 -1.52 3.12
N LEU A 133 11.98 -1.51 4.45
CA LEU A 133 12.95 -2.38 5.10
C LEU A 133 12.60 -3.87 4.92
N LEU A 134 11.34 -4.24 5.13
CA LEU A 134 10.88 -5.62 4.98
C LEU A 134 11.06 -6.12 3.54
N LEU A 135 10.64 -5.34 2.56
CA LEU A 135 10.78 -5.66 1.13
C LEU A 135 12.25 -5.79 0.71
N ASN A 136 13.11 -4.86 1.16
CA ASN A 136 14.54 -4.93 0.90
C ASN A 136 15.17 -6.18 1.51
N SER A 137 14.86 -6.49 2.78
CA SER A 137 15.36 -7.70 3.45
C SER A 137 14.87 -9.00 2.81
N ALA A 138 13.66 -8.97 2.21
CA ALA A 138 13.09 -10.08 1.48
C ALA A 138 13.63 -10.22 0.06
N GLY A 139 14.40 -9.25 -0.45
CA GLY A 139 14.83 -9.20 -1.85
C GLY A 139 13.66 -9.02 -2.82
N GLN A 140 12.62 -8.29 -2.43
CA GLN A 140 11.39 -8.09 -3.20
C GLN A 140 11.15 -6.61 -3.47
N CYS A 141 10.48 -6.30 -4.57
CA CYS A 141 9.98 -4.94 -4.85
C CYS A 141 11.01 -3.79 -4.84
N ALA A 142 12.30 -4.06 -5.09
CA ALA A 142 13.35 -3.04 -5.00
C ALA A 142 13.04 -1.77 -5.82
N GLU A 143 12.58 -1.93 -7.07
CA GLU A 143 12.21 -0.79 -7.95
C GLU A 143 11.05 0.04 -7.36
N TYR A 144 10.04 -0.60 -6.75
CA TYR A 144 8.93 0.11 -6.13
C TYR A 144 9.39 0.89 -4.90
N VAL A 145 10.23 0.26 -4.06
CA VAL A 145 10.80 0.93 -2.89
C VAL A 145 11.59 2.17 -3.32
N GLU A 146 12.49 2.03 -4.28
CA GLU A 146 13.35 3.11 -4.75
C GLU A 146 12.56 4.24 -5.43
N ARG A 147 11.58 3.91 -6.28
CA ARG A 147 10.85 4.92 -7.07
C ARG A 147 9.72 5.60 -6.31
N THR A 148 9.06 4.90 -5.39
CA THR A 148 7.81 5.37 -4.78
C THR A 148 7.95 5.66 -3.29
N MET A 149 8.67 4.82 -2.54
CA MET A 149 8.74 4.97 -1.08
C MET A 149 9.91 5.86 -0.64
N MET A 150 11.10 5.64 -1.22
CA MET A 150 12.30 6.41 -0.85
C MET A 150 12.23 7.92 -1.11
N PRO A 151 11.53 8.45 -2.13
CA PRO A 151 11.40 9.90 -2.29
C PRO A 151 10.60 10.56 -1.16
N LEU A 152 9.81 9.77 -0.42
CA LEU A 152 9.03 10.24 0.71
C LEU A 152 9.78 10.11 2.03
N LEU A 153 10.71 9.15 2.17
CA LEU A 153 11.41 8.82 3.42
C LEU A 153 12.73 9.59 3.59
#